data_AF-A0A2E8IWK7-F1
#
_entry.id   AF-A0A2E8IWK7-F1
#
_cell.length_a   1.000
_cell.length_b   1.000
_cell.length_c   1.000
_cell.angle_alpha   90.00
_cell.angle_beta   90.00
_cell.angle_gamma   90.00
#
_symmetry.space_group_name_H-M   'P 1'
#
loop_
_entity.id
_entity.type
_entity.pdbx_description
1 polymer ?
#
loop_
_entity_poly.entity_id
_entity_poly.type
_entity_poly.pdbx_seq_one_letter_code
_entity_poly.pdbx_strand_id
1 'polypeptide(L)' 'MAHVTFELDQSACTFSLKAGEAVHAKDRRALFSGHITPEMGLQLRQLAEAVEDIRQHRLEAKE' A
#
# COMPACT_ATOMS: atom_id res chain seq x y z
N MET A 1 7.63 11.52 6.48
CA MET A 1 8.02 10.27 5.80
C MET A 1 6.81 9.83 4.99
N ALA A 2 6.95 9.46 3.72
CA ALA A 2 5.79 9.09 2.92
C ALA A 2 5.22 7.74 3.41
N HIS A 3 4.31 7.78 4.37
CA HIS A 3 3.55 6.63 4.82
C HIS A 3 2.38 6.40 3.86
N VAL A 4 1.99 5.14 3.68
CA VAL A 4 0.85 4.76 2.86
C VAL A 4 -0.14 4.03 3.76
N THR A 5 -1.41 4.42 3.70
CA THR A 5 -2.49 3.84 4.51
C THR A 5 -3.47 3.11 3.60
N PHE A 6 -3.80 1.87 3.96
CA PHE A 6 -4.89 1.11 3.34
C PHE A 6 -6.12 1.16 4.25
N GLU A 7 -7.24 1.60 3.71
CA GLU A 7 -8.55 1.46 4.36
C GLU A 7 -9.34 0.38 3.62
N LEU A 8 -9.96 -0.53 4.37
CA LEU A 8 -10.72 -1.66 3.84
C LEU A 8 -12.19 -1.53 4.24
N ASP A 9 -13.08 -1.71 3.28
CA ASP A 9 -14.52 -1.81 3.53
C ASP A 9 -14.97 -3.24 3.26
N GLN A 10 -15.28 -3.95 4.35
CA GLN A 10 -15.74 -5.33 4.32
C GLN A 10 -17.15 -5.46 3.74
N SER A 11 -18.00 -4.45 3.93
CA SER A 11 -19.40 -4.48 3.49
C SER A 11 -19.53 -4.30 1.98
N ALA A 12 -18.73 -3.40 1.41
CA ALA A 12 -18.69 -3.14 -0.02
C ALA A 12 -17.65 -4.01 -0.77
N CYS A 13 -16.83 -4.78 -0.05
CA CYS A 13 -15.68 -5.51 -0.61
C CYS A 13 -14.77 -4.58 -1.43
N THR A 14 -14.39 -3.45 -0.83
CA THR A 14 -13.54 -2.43 -1.48
C THR A 14 -12.37 -2.03 -0.61
N PHE A 15 -11.42 -1.34 -1.22
CA PHE A 15 -10.29 -0.75 -0.52
C PHE A 15 -9.99 0.67 -1.05
N SER A 16 -9.30 1.46 -0.23
CA SER A 16 -8.70 2.71 -0.66
C SER A 16 -7.29 2.87 -0.13
N LEU A 17 -6.43 3.44 -0.99
CA LEU A 17 -5.04 3.78 -0.70
C LEU A 17 -4.94 5.27 -0.47
N LYS A 18 -4.35 5.69 0.65
CA LYS A 18 -4.20 7.10 1.02
C LYS A 18 -2.77 7.42 1.41
N ALA A 19 -2.37 8.68 1.22
CA ALA A 19 -1.15 9.20 1.82
C ALA A 19 -1.33 9.29 3.34
N GLY A 20 -0.40 8.69 4.09
CA GLY A 20 -0.47 8.54 5.54
C GLY A 20 -0.21 9.83 6.33
N GLU A 21 0.38 10.87 5.69
CA GLU A 21 0.62 12.19 6.30
C GLU A 21 -0.34 13.27 5.76
N ALA A 22 -1.59 12.92 5.46
CA ALA A 22 -2.59 13.93 5.09
C ALA A 22 -3.03 14.74 6.33
N VAL A 23 -2.31 15.84 6.62
CA VAL A 23 -2.55 16.76 7.75
C VAL A 23 -3.93 17.44 7.66
N HIS A 24 -4.51 17.55 6.46
CA HIS A 24 -5.81 18.19 6.25
C HIS A 24 -6.82 17.26 5.56
N ALA A 25 -8.09 17.43 5.90
CA ALA A 25 -9.18 16.58 5.43
C ALA A 25 -9.32 16.50 3.91
N LYS A 26 -8.98 17.59 3.20
CA LYS A 26 -8.99 17.70 1.74
C LYS A 26 -7.90 16.86 1.05
N ASP A 27 -6.82 16.56 1.76
CA ASP A 27 -5.67 15.80 1.26
C ASP A 27 -5.83 14.30 1.54
N ARG A 28 -6.92 13.90 2.20
CA ARG A 28 -7.30 12.49 2.46
C ARG A 28 -8.00 11.82 1.27
N ARG A 29 -8.00 12.45 0.10
CA ARG A 29 -8.56 11.83 -1.11
C ARG A 29 -7.77 10.56 -1.42
N ALA A 30 -8.48 9.48 -1.68
CA ALA A 30 -7.84 8.22 -2.07
C ALA A 30 -6.96 8.45 -3.31
N LEU A 31 -5.69 8.07 -3.20
CA LEU A 31 -4.76 8.00 -4.33
C LEU A 31 -5.21 6.91 -5.31
N PHE A 32 -5.77 5.83 -4.77
CA PHE A 32 -6.36 4.74 -5.52
C PHE A 32 -7.50 4.11 -4.72
N SER A 33 -8.53 3.61 -5.39
CA SER A 33 -9.58 2.80 -4.75
C SER A 33 -10.12 1.78 -5.74
N GLY A 34 -10.63 0.66 -5.24
CA GLY A 34 -11.18 -0.39 -6.08
C GLY A 34 -11.86 -1.50 -5.29
N HIS A 35 -12.30 -2.54 -6.00
CA HIS A 35 -12.84 -3.75 -5.41
C HIS A 35 -11.72 -4.72 -5.01
N ILE A 36 -11.94 -5.43 -3.90
CA ILE A 36 -11.05 -6.51 -3.49
C ILE A 36 -11.37 -7.72 -4.38
N THR A 37 -10.36 -8.21 -5.10
CA THR A 37 -10.48 -9.39 -5.95
C THR A 37 -9.95 -10.63 -5.21
N PRO A 38 -10.34 -11.87 -5.60
CA PRO A 38 -9.87 -13.09 -4.96
C PRO A 38 -8.33 -13.22 -4.92
N GLU A 39 -7.65 -12.77 -5.97
CA GLU A 39 -6.18 -12.87 -6.12
C GLU A 39 -5.42 -11.73 -5.42
N MET A 40 -6.12 -10.67 -4.98
CA MET A 40 -5.48 -9.47 -4.46
C MET A 40 -4.57 -9.75 -3.25
N GLY A 41 -4.99 -10.66 -2.36
CA GLY A 41 -4.17 -11.05 -1.21
C GLY A 41 -2.86 -11.73 -1.59
N LEU A 42 -2.86 -12.56 -2.64
CA LEU A 42 -1.65 -13.19 -3.16
C LEU A 42 -0.71 -12.14 -3.78
N GLN A 43 -1.26 -11.26 -4.62
CA GLN A 43 -0.49 -10.21 -5.30
C GLN A 43 0.16 -9.25 -4.29
N LEU A 44 -0.56 -8.87 -3.22
CA LEU A 44 -0.01 -8.01 -2.17
C LEU A 44 1.13 -8.68 -1.38
N ARG A 45 1.08 -9.99 -1.16
CA ARG A 45 2.19 -10.73 -0.53
C ARG A 45 3.43 -10.74 -1.41
N GLN A 46 3.26 -11.03 -2.70
CA GLN A 46 4.36 -10.99 -3.68
C GLN A 46 5.00 -9.59 -3.77
N LEU A 47 4.17 -8.54 -3.71
CA LEU A 47 4.68 -7.17 -3.66
C LEU A 47 5.50 -6.92 -2.39
N ALA A 48 5.04 -7.38 -1.23
CA ALA A 48 5.76 -7.22 0.03
C ALA A 48 7.14 -7.91 0.00
N GLU A 49 7.21 -9.13 -0.54
CA GLU A 49 8.47 -9.86 -0.76
C GLU A 49 9.42 -9.06 -1.66
N ALA A 50 8.94 -8.60 -2.83
CA ALA A 50 9.77 -7.83 -3.76
C ALA A 50 10.29 -6.51 -3.16
N VAL A 51 9.50 -5.84 -2.32
CA VAL A 51 9.93 -4.62 -1.62
C VAL A 51 11.07 -4.91 -0.64
N GLU A 52 11.00 -6.03 0.07
CA GLU A 52 12.06 -6.45 1.00
C GLU A 52 13.34 -6.83 0.25
N ASP A 53 13.25 -7.56 -0.87
CA ASP A 53 14.40 -7.89 -1.71
C ASP A 53 15.11 -6.64 -2.22
N ILE A 54 14.36 -5.66 -2.72
CA ILE A 54 14.91 -4.36 -3.17
C ILE A 54 15.64 -3.66 -2.01
N ARG A 55 15.07 -3.70 -0.80
CA ARG A 55 15.66 -3.08 0.38
C ARG A 55 16.98 -3.74 0.75
N GLN A 56 17.03 -5.07 0.74
CA GLN A 56 18.24 -5.84 1.07
C GLN A 56 19.35 -5.60 0.07
N HIS A 57 19.07 -5.71 -1.24
CA HIS A 57 20.06 -5.43 -2.28
C HIS A 57 20.64 -4.01 -2.18
N ARG A 58 19.84 -3.03 -1.76
CA ARG A 58 20.31 -1.66 -1.56
C ARG A 58 21.20 -1.49 -0.33
N LEU A 59 21.08 -2.35 0.68
CA LEU A 59 21.98 -2.38 1.83
C LEU A 59 23.31 -3.02 1.43
N GLU A 60 23.27 -4.18 0.77
CA GLU A 60 24.46 -4.90 0.29
C GLU A 60 25.30 -4.05 -0.68
N ALA A 61 24.67 -3.26 -1.55
CA ALA A 61 25.37 -2.38 -2.50
C ALA A 61 26.03 -1.14 -1.85
N LYS A 62 25.80 -0.89 -0.55
CA LYS A 62 26.39 0.23 0.20
C LYS A 62 27.52 -0.20 1.14
N GLU A 63 27.74 -1.51 1.31
CA GLU A 63 28.86 -2.11 2.03
C GLU A 63 30.02 -2.43 1.07
#